data_AF-A0A0C3AMA4-F1
#
_entry.id   AF-A0A0C3AMA4-F1
#
_cell.length_a   1.000
_cell.length_b   1.000
_cell.length_c   1.000
_cell.angle_alpha   90.00
_cell.angle_beta   90.00
_cell.angle_gamma   90.00
#
_symmetry.space_group_name_H-M   'P 1'
#
loop_
_entity.id
_entity.type
_entity.pdbx_description
1 polymer ?
#
loop_
_entity_poly.entity_id
_entity_poly.type
_entity_poly.pdbx_seq_one_letter_code
_entity_poly.pdbx_strand_id
1 'polypeptide(L)'
;MPSSDESPAIKTLKKQCQEGLDSARQMRSRPIENAQFTGYTIETANEAPIGRARAMQQELRLAEYFKSSAWALIYASNEYQKGVHAMINMPSYVQRSIKPTAISCLCSAVMYEQRGVTVILDDVMFEMRANGAWPDAGAKKVLEEASKRLSTSAWDSVRPALDVTVKSWIVTGFQHFMLCRFDTAVAFYHSAFDVLLSGQDIWKDVSPADRGHIFDMTFVRGVKRIYMLALFEAFASGGKLNSAYKFEEILQLAHEIIAEVKANPPEPGNTYDPAFVCSFWDNTLGDAYSMLGYHNLETGQLPSMKAKKAQKHFMEAAKYYLQAAEAYPKDDERHVQFLSVAIQAYWRRGTPLRLTHLLSERMCEDKALAEGIWLTQLTTKVSWIIEKVVEFKEECDKAIAKGKMNLDDIVQPECMNSVEESPGAFSLYKGIYHWKWKVYKTR
;
A
#
# COMPACT_ATOMS: atom_id res chain seq x y z
N MET A 1 25.55 -22.60 -16.63
CA MET A 1 24.15 -22.44 -16.22
C MET A 1 23.34 -22.03 -17.44
N PRO A 2 22.16 -22.61 -17.70
CA PRO A 2 21.31 -22.15 -18.79
C PRO A 2 20.82 -20.76 -18.44
N SER A 3 21.16 -19.75 -19.26
CA SER A 3 20.65 -18.40 -19.12
C SER A 3 19.14 -18.44 -19.31
N SER A 4 18.38 -18.27 -18.24
CA SER A 4 16.96 -17.95 -18.35
C SER A 4 16.88 -16.62 -19.10
N ASP A 5 16.42 -16.66 -20.35
CA ASP A 5 16.28 -15.46 -21.16
C ASP A 5 15.28 -14.52 -20.46
N GLU A 6 15.80 -13.48 -19.82
CA GLU A 6 14.97 -12.51 -19.11
C GLU A 6 13.99 -11.87 -20.10
N SER A 7 12.71 -11.83 -19.69
CA SER A 7 11.63 -11.19 -20.45
C SER A 7 12.03 -9.76 -20.84
N PRO A 8 11.70 -9.29 -22.06
CA PRO A 8 11.91 -7.92 -22.48
C PRO A 8 11.37 -6.88 -21.49
N ALA A 9 10.25 -7.18 -20.81
CA ALA A 9 9.67 -6.30 -19.79
C ALA A 9 10.61 -6.12 -18.58
N ILE A 10 11.20 -7.21 -18.09
CA ILE A 10 12.17 -7.19 -16.98
C ILE A 10 13.42 -6.40 -17.36
N LYS A 11 13.92 -6.57 -18.60
CA LYS A 11 15.08 -5.81 -19.10
C LYS A 11 14.79 -4.30 -19.16
N THR A 12 13.59 -3.91 -19.62
CA THR A 12 13.16 -2.50 -19.64
C THR A 12 13.05 -1.93 -18.23
N LEU A 13 12.41 -2.66 -17.32
CA LEU A 13 12.22 -2.24 -15.93
C LEU A 13 13.56 -2.04 -15.21
N LYS A 14 14.51 -2.98 -15.38
CA LYS A 14 15.87 -2.85 -14.82
C LYS A 14 16.59 -1.60 -15.31
N LYS A 15 16.48 -1.30 -16.61
CA LYS A 15 17.07 -0.09 -17.19
C LYS A 15 16.45 1.18 -16.59
N GLN A 16 15.12 1.24 -16.52
CA GLN A 16 14.40 2.38 -15.95
C GLN A 16 14.73 2.59 -14.46
N CYS A 17 14.83 1.50 -13.69
CA CYS A 17 15.21 1.58 -12.29
C CYS A 17 16.64 2.11 -12.12
N GLN A 18 17.59 1.66 -12.95
CA GLN A 18 18.96 2.15 -12.91
C GLN A 18 19.03 3.65 -13.26
N GLU A 19 18.34 4.08 -14.32
CA GLU A 19 18.23 5.50 -14.69
C GLU A 19 17.57 6.33 -13.58
N GLY A 20 16.53 5.79 -12.94
CA GLY A 20 15.86 6.39 -11.79
C GLY A 20 16.78 6.54 -10.58
N LEU A 21 17.61 5.54 -10.27
CA LEU A 21 18.63 5.63 -9.20
C LEU A 21 19.67 6.70 -9.52
N ASP A 22 20.18 6.74 -10.75
CA ASP A 22 21.21 7.71 -11.15
C ASP A 22 20.65 9.15 -11.14
N SER A 23 19.40 9.33 -11.58
CA SER A 23 18.67 10.58 -11.47
C SER A 23 18.41 10.98 -10.01
N ALA A 24 18.01 10.04 -9.16
CA ALA A 24 17.81 10.26 -7.73
C ALA A 24 19.09 10.70 -7.01
N ARG A 25 20.23 10.10 -7.38
CA ARG A 25 21.55 10.50 -6.88
C ARG A 25 21.87 11.94 -7.27
N GLN A 26 21.55 12.36 -8.49
CA GLN A 26 21.73 13.74 -8.95
C GLN A 26 20.74 14.71 -8.28
N MET A 27 19.52 14.26 -7.95
CA MET A 27 18.53 15.08 -7.24
C MET A 27 18.84 15.30 -5.75
N ARG A 28 19.73 14.50 -5.16
CA ARG A 28 20.15 14.62 -3.75
C ARG A 28 20.80 15.98 -3.42
N SER A 29 21.29 16.70 -4.43
CA SER A 29 21.88 18.04 -4.28
C SER A 29 20.92 19.20 -4.57
N ARG A 30 19.66 18.92 -4.96
CA ARG A 30 18.68 19.98 -5.24
C ARG A 30 17.95 20.37 -3.95
N PRO A 31 17.71 21.67 -3.70
CA PRO A 31 16.83 22.11 -2.63
C PRO A 31 15.48 21.41 -2.77
N ILE A 32 14.93 20.93 -1.66
CA ILE A 32 13.55 20.46 -1.62
C ILE A 32 12.69 21.70 -1.87
N GLU A 33 12.23 21.91 -3.10
CA GLU A 33 11.13 22.84 -3.36
C GLU A 33 10.00 22.44 -2.44
N ASN A 34 9.47 23.41 -1.68
CA ASN A 34 8.40 23.22 -0.70
C ASN A 34 7.30 22.36 -1.31
N ALA A 35 7.39 21.04 -1.11
CA ALA A 35 6.29 20.15 -1.39
C ALA A 35 5.16 20.72 -0.56
N GLN A 36 4.07 21.10 -1.22
CA GLN A 36 2.86 21.47 -0.52
C GLN A 36 2.43 20.22 0.25
N PHE A 37 2.93 20.10 1.48
CA PHE A 37 2.40 19.20 2.47
C PHE A 37 0.95 19.64 2.58
N THR A 38 0.04 18.86 2.00
CA THR A 38 -1.39 19.06 2.19
C THR A 38 -1.58 18.97 3.69
N GLY A 39 -1.80 20.12 4.32
CA GLY A 39 -1.63 20.31 5.75
C GLY A 39 -2.42 19.28 6.51
N TYR A 40 -1.72 18.39 7.22
CA TYR A 40 -2.30 17.74 8.38
C TYR A 40 -2.59 18.88 9.36
N THR A 41 -3.86 19.21 9.55
CA THR A 41 -4.28 20.00 10.70
C THR A 41 -3.65 19.34 11.93
N ILE A 42 -3.01 20.12 12.80
CA ILE A 42 -2.43 19.61 14.04
C ILE A 42 -3.61 19.22 14.95
N GLU A 43 -4.16 18.03 14.71
CA GLU A 43 -5.05 17.35 15.65
C GLU A 43 -4.27 17.18 16.95
N THR A 44 -4.95 17.33 18.09
CA THR A 44 -4.29 17.05 19.36
C THR A 44 -3.80 15.60 19.38
N ALA A 45 -2.74 15.30 20.12
CA ALA A 45 -2.14 13.94 20.12
C ALA A 45 -3.14 12.81 20.45
N ASN A 46 -4.24 13.14 21.13
CA ASN A 46 -5.33 12.22 21.46
C ASN A 46 -6.37 12.06 20.34
N GLU A 47 -6.50 13.05 19.47
CA GLU A 47 -7.43 13.03 18.35
C GLU A 47 -6.83 12.29 17.14
N ALA A 48 -5.53 12.41 16.93
CA ALA A 48 -4.83 11.72 15.85
C ALA A 48 -5.08 10.20 15.86
N PRO A 49 -5.06 9.51 14.70
CA PRO A 49 -5.39 8.09 14.63
C PRO A 49 -4.59 7.20 15.60
N ILE A 50 -3.32 7.52 15.81
CA ILE A 50 -2.47 6.81 16.77
C ILE A 50 -2.94 6.98 18.22
N GLY A 51 -3.42 8.18 18.61
CA GLY A 51 -3.94 8.44 19.94
C GLY A 51 -5.19 7.60 20.22
N ARG A 52 -6.11 7.55 19.26
CA ARG A 52 -7.33 6.73 19.31
C ARG A 52 -7.04 5.24 19.36
N ALA A 53 -6.15 4.75 18.49
CA ALA A 53 -5.71 3.36 18.51
C ALA A 53 -5.11 2.97 19.87
N ARG A 54 -4.27 3.82 20.46
CA ARG A 54 -3.70 3.60 21.81
C ARG A 54 -4.78 3.58 22.89
N ALA A 55 -5.79 4.45 22.81
CA ALA A 55 -6.88 4.51 23.78
C ALA A 55 -7.70 3.21 23.83
N MET A 56 -7.91 2.54 22.68
CA MET A 56 -8.65 1.27 22.62
C MET A 56 -7.81 0.02 22.84
N GLN A 57 -6.48 0.12 22.89
CA GLN A 57 -5.59 -1.04 22.95
C GLN A 57 -5.92 -2.00 24.10
N GLN A 58 -6.24 -1.47 25.28
CA GLN A 58 -6.57 -2.30 26.44
C GLN A 58 -7.87 -3.08 26.24
N GLU A 59 -8.91 -2.43 25.72
CA GLU A 59 -10.19 -3.07 25.41
C GLU A 59 -10.01 -4.18 24.38
N LEU A 60 -9.25 -3.91 23.31
CA LEU A 60 -8.95 -4.90 22.28
C LEU A 60 -8.23 -6.13 22.84
N ARG A 61 -7.30 -5.96 23.80
CA ARG A 61 -6.65 -7.09 24.48
C ARG A 61 -7.63 -7.90 25.31
N LEU A 62 -8.48 -7.23 26.09
CA LEU A 62 -9.44 -7.89 26.98
C LEU A 62 -10.53 -8.64 26.20
N ALA A 63 -10.92 -8.11 25.04
CA ALA A 63 -11.87 -8.74 24.13
C ALA A 63 -11.24 -9.82 23.22
N GLU A 64 -9.92 -10.03 23.30
CA GLU A 64 -9.15 -10.88 22.39
C GLU A 64 -9.42 -10.57 20.90
N TYR A 65 -9.69 -9.29 20.60
CA TYR A 65 -10.04 -8.84 19.26
C TYR A 65 -8.79 -8.47 18.47
N PHE A 66 -8.23 -9.46 17.78
CA PHE A 66 -6.99 -9.31 17.02
C PHE A 66 -7.17 -8.75 15.59
N LYS A 67 -8.40 -8.70 15.06
CA LYS A 67 -8.70 -8.17 13.71
C LYS A 67 -9.01 -6.67 13.76
N SER A 68 -8.03 -5.87 14.21
CA SER A 68 -8.11 -4.41 14.31
C SER A 68 -6.90 -3.74 13.67
N SER A 69 -7.14 -2.66 12.93
CA SER A 69 -6.08 -1.81 12.34
C SER A 69 -5.27 -1.04 13.40
N ALA A 70 -5.79 -0.91 14.63
CA ALA A 70 -5.07 -0.31 15.75
C ALA A 70 -3.73 -1.00 16.02
N TRP A 71 -3.65 -2.33 15.86
CA TRP A 71 -2.44 -3.09 16.14
C TRP A 71 -1.28 -2.68 15.24
N ALA A 72 -1.50 -2.67 13.92
CA ALA A 72 -0.51 -2.25 12.93
C ALA A 72 -0.08 -0.79 13.15
N LEU A 73 -1.04 0.10 13.41
CA LEU A 73 -0.77 1.52 13.62
C LEU A 73 0.07 1.78 14.89
N ILE A 74 -0.28 1.14 16.01
CA ILE A 74 0.46 1.27 17.27
C ILE A 74 1.88 0.71 17.12
N TYR A 75 2.01 -0.47 16.51
CA TYR A 75 3.32 -1.09 16.30
C TYR A 75 4.22 -0.18 15.46
N ALA A 76 3.73 0.27 14.30
CA ALA A 76 4.48 1.12 13.41
C ALA A 76 4.88 2.44 14.07
N SER A 77 3.97 3.09 14.81
CA SER A 77 4.29 4.32 15.53
C SER A 77 5.34 4.11 16.61
N ASN A 78 5.28 3.02 17.37
CA ASN A 78 6.27 2.72 18.40
C ASN A 78 7.66 2.46 17.78
N GLU A 79 7.73 1.70 16.68
CA GLU A 79 8.98 1.48 15.96
C GLU A 79 9.52 2.76 15.34
N TYR A 80 8.65 3.62 14.79
CA TYR A 80 9.04 4.93 14.30
C TYR A 80 9.65 5.79 15.41
N GLN A 81 8.99 5.91 16.56
CA GLN A 81 9.47 6.69 17.70
C GLN A 81 10.81 6.17 18.22
N LYS A 82 10.99 4.84 18.33
CA LYS A 82 12.27 4.23 18.69
C LYS A 82 13.35 4.57 17.67
N GLY A 83 13.04 4.47 16.38
CA GLY A 83 13.96 4.80 15.29
C GLY A 83 14.41 6.26 15.34
N VAL A 84 13.46 7.20 15.42
CA VAL A 84 13.76 8.63 15.52
C VAL A 84 14.56 8.94 16.78
N HIS A 85 14.20 8.38 17.93
CA HIS A 85 14.95 8.58 19.17
C HIS A 85 16.38 8.04 19.06
N ALA A 86 16.57 6.89 18.41
CA ALA A 86 17.90 6.35 18.15
C ALA A 86 18.70 7.26 17.21
N MET A 87 18.08 7.87 16.18
CA MET A 87 18.76 8.84 15.30
C MET A 87 19.18 10.11 16.04
N ILE A 88 18.28 10.71 16.81
CA ILE A 88 18.55 11.96 17.54
C ILE A 88 19.68 11.77 18.56
N ASN A 89 19.71 10.61 19.23
CA ASN A 89 20.70 10.32 20.27
C ASN A 89 21.94 9.59 19.75
N MET A 90 22.11 9.44 18.43
CA MET A 90 23.34 8.87 17.89
C MET A 90 24.52 9.79 18.27
N PRO A 91 25.51 9.29 19.04
CA PRO A 91 26.63 10.11 19.48
C PRO A 91 27.37 10.67 18.26
N SER A 92 27.75 11.94 18.32
CA SER A 92 28.65 12.55 17.34
C SER A 92 30.01 11.83 17.38
N TYR A 93 30.23 10.90 16.44
CA TYR A 93 31.48 10.20 16.07
C TYR A 93 32.31 9.46 17.17
N VAL A 94 32.13 9.73 18.46
CA VAL A 94 33.10 9.39 19.52
C VAL A 94 32.73 8.13 20.32
N GLN A 95 31.46 7.68 20.32
CA GLN A 95 31.03 6.46 21.02
C GLN A 95 30.57 5.36 20.05
N ARG A 96 31.54 4.55 19.59
CA ARG A 96 31.37 3.44 18.64
C ARG A 96 30.75 2.16 19.22
N SER A 97 30.30 2.16 20.47
CA SER A 97 29.85 0.93 21.16
C SER A 97 28.35 0.66 21.07
N ILE A 98 27.54 1.60 20.56
CA ILE A 98 26.09 1.40 20.37
C ILE A 98 25.86 0.92 18.95
N LYS A 99 25.33 -0.30 18.79
CA LYS A 99 24.86 -0.79 17.48
C LYS A 99 23.72 0.12 17.01
N PRO A 100 23.87 0.84 15.89
CA PRO A 100 22.79 1.67 15.39
C PRO A 100 21.63 0.77 14.98
N THR A 101 20.45 0.96 15.60
CA THR A 101 19.24 0.19 15.28
C THR A 101 18.17 1.06 14.62
N ALA A 102 18.46 2.34 14.34
CA ALA A 102 17.43 3.27 13.92
C ALA A 102 16.83 2.87 12.58
N ILE A 103 17.65 2.46 11.61
CA ILE A 103 17.17 2.02 10.31
C ILE A 103 16.31 0.76 10.42
N SER A 104 16.62 -0.15 11.34
CA SER A 104 15.79 -1.33 11.56
C SER A 104 14.41 -0.98 12.10
N CYS A 105 14.33 -0.07 13.07
CA CYS A 105 13.06 0.38 13.62
C CYS A 105 12.24 1.16 12.58
N LEU A 106 12.88 2.08 11.85
CA LEU A 106 12.22 2.86 10.79
C LEU A 106 11.71 1.98 9.65
N CYS A 107 12.51 1.03 9.19
CA CYS A 107 12.07 0.07 8.16
C CYS A 107 10.89 -0.75 8.66
N SER A 108 10.91 -1.19 9.93
CA SER A 108 9.77 -1.92 10.51
C SER A 108 8.52 -1.05 10.54
N ALA A 109 8.63 0.22 10.94
CA ALA A 109 7.51 1.15 10.93
C ALA A 109 6.88 1.28 9.53
N VAL A 110 7.70 1.52 8.51
CA VAL A 110 7.28 1.64 7.10
C VAL A 110 6.58 0.37 6.60
N MET A 111 7.12 -0.80 6.94
CA MET A 111 6.63 -2.08 6.45
C MET A 111 5.30 -2.50 7.10
N TYR A 112 5.08 -2.09 8.35
CA TYR A 112 3.85 -2.41 9.08
C TYR A 112 2.70 -1.48 8.70
N GLU A 113 2.91 -0.16 8.84
CA GLU A 113 1.88 0.84 8.56
C GLU A 113 2.50 2.20 8.21
N GLN A 114 2.53 2.51 6.92
CA GLN A 114 3.09 3.76 6.37
C GLN A 114 2.37 5.01 6.88
N ARG A 115 1.06 4.93 7.15
CA ARG A 115 0.26 6.08 7.62
C ARG A 115 0.65 6.55 9.02
N GLY A 116 1.29 5.70 9.82
CA GLY A 116 1.77 6.03 11.16
C GLY A 116 3.17 6.66 11.20
N VAL A 117 3.81 6.86 10.04
CA VAL A 117 5.22 7.27 9.92
C VAL A 117 5.29 8.68 9.34
N THR A 118 5.97 9.60 10.05
CA THR A 118 6.22 10.96 9.58
C THR A 118 7.66 11.14 9.05
N VAL A 119 7.93 12.26 8.38
CA VAL A 119 9.15 12.57 7.63
C VAL A 119 10.42 12.09 8.34
N ILE A 120 11.29 11.40 7.59
CA ILE A 120 12.50 10.75 8.10
C ILE A 120 13.73 11.64 7.82
N LEU A 121 14.68 11.65 8.76
CA LEU A 121 15.87 12.50 8.83
C LEU A 121 17.02 12.04 7.90
N ASP A 122 18.01 12.93 7.67
CA ASP A 122 19.12 12.78 6.72
C ASP A 122 20.21 11.74 7.10
N ASP A 123 20.18 11.16 8.30
CA ASP A 123 21.31 10.37 8.84
C ASP A 123 21.37 8.88 8.46
N VAL A 124 20.60 8.43 7.47
CA VAL A 124 20.65 7.02 6.98
C VAL A 124 22.08 6.61 6.58
N MET A 125 22.86 7.55 6.04
CA MET A 125 24.22 7.32 5.59
C MET A 125 25.20 6.96 6.71
N PHE A 126 24.95 7.40 7.94
CA PHE A 126 25.83 7.11 9.06
C PHE A 126 25.80 5.61 9.42
N GLU A 127 24.60 5.04 9.60
CA GLU A 127 24.45 3.61 9.91
C GLU A 127 24.98 2.72 8.79
N MET A 128 24.76 3.13 7.52
CA MET A 128 25.30 2.42 6.36
C MET A 128 26.84 2.33 6.42
N ARG A 129 27.52 3.47 6.67
CA ARG A 129 28.98 3.49 6.78
C ARG A 129 29.48 2.67 7.97
N ALA A 130 28.80 2.77 9.12
CA ALA A 130 29.17 2.03 10.33
C ALA A 130 29.11 0.51 10.14
N ASN A 131 28.20 0.01 9.31
CA ASN A 131 28.00 -1.42 9.05
C ASN A 131 28.70 -1.91 7.77
N GLY A 132 29.51 -1.07 7.11
CA GLY A 132 30.15 -1.43 5.84
C GLY A 132 29.16 -1.78 4.73
N ALA A 133 27.98 -1.16 4.77
CA ALA A 133 26.89 -1.28 3.80
C ALA A 133 27.24 -0.58 2.48
N TRP A 134 26.33 -0.64 1.51
CA TRP A 134 26.56 -0.13 0.16
C TRP A 134 25.65 1.07 -0.18
N PRO A 135 26.00 2.29 0.26
CA PRO A 135 25.15 3.47 0.06
C PRO A 135 24.91 3.84 -1.40
N ASP A 136 25.91 3.64 -2.25
CA ASP A 136 25.91 4.11 -3.64
C ASP A 136 25.93 2.96 -4.66
N ALA A 137 25.74 1.71 -4.22
CA ALA A 137 25.66 0.57 -5.13
C ALA A 137 24.22 0.35 -5.63
N GLY A 138 24.06 -0.32 -6.76
CA GLY A 138 22.80 -0.95 -7.17
C GLY A 138 22.79 -2.43 -6.80
N ALA A 139 21.63 -3.08 -6.90
CA ALA A 139 21.42 -4.48 -6.48
C ALA A 139 22.50 -5.45 -6.99
N LYS A 140 22.83 -5.40 -8.29
CA LYS A 140 23.85 -6.25 -8.91
C LYS A 140 25.21 -6.12 -8.22
N LYS A 141 25.68 -4.88 -8.04
CA LYS A 141 26.98 -4.61 -7.41
C LYS A 141 26.98 -5.03 -5.94
N VAL A 142 25.86 -4.85 -5.22
CA VAL A 142 25.70 -5.34 -3.85
C VAL A 142 25.88 -6.85 -3.78
N LEU A 143 25.21 -7.61 -4.65
CA LEU A 143 25.29 -9.08 -4.66
C LEU A 143 26.70 -9.58 -5.02
N GLU A 144 27.34 -8.96 -6.02
CA GLU A 144 28.72 -9.28 -6.42
C GLU A 144 29.71 -9.01 -5.27
N GLU A 145 29.63 -7.84 -4.64
CA GLU A 145 30.52 -7.47 -3.54
C GLU A 145 30.24 -8.25 -2.26
N ALA A 146 28.96 -8.57 -1.96
CA ALA A 146 28.60 -9.42 -0.84
C ALA A 146 29.16 -10.83 -1.02
N SER A 147 29.01 -11.42 -2.21
CA SER A 147 29.57 -12.74 -2.53
C SER A 147 31.10 -12.75 -2.45
N LYS A 148 31.75 -11.69 -2.95
CA LYS A 148 33.20 -11.52 -2.80
C LYS A 148 33.61 -11.40 -1.33
N ARG A 149 32.87 -10.63 -0.53
CA ARG A 149 33.15 -10.47 0.91
C ARG A 149 32.99 -11.78 1.66
N LEU A 150 32.00 -12.62 1.31
CA LEU A 150 31.84 -13.97 1.88
C LEU A 150 33.02 -14.91 1.58
N SER A 151 33.72 -14.71 0.45
CA SER A 151 34.91 -15.53 0.13
C SER A 151 36.11 -15.23 1.04
N THR A 152 36.12 -14.06 1.68
CA THR A 152 37.23 -13.58 2.54
C THR A 152 36.85 -13.38 3.99
N SER A 153 35.55 -13.37 4.32
CA SER A 153 34.99 -13.00 5.63
C SER A 153 33.77 -13.86 5.97
N ALA A 154 33.48 -13.99 7.26
CA ALA A 154 32.29 -14.70 7.74
C ALA A 154 30.99 -13.89 7.56
N TRP A 155 29.86 -14.58 7.67
CA TRP A 155 28.51 -13.99 7.63
C TRP A 155 28.30 -12.85 8.63
N ASP A 156 28.99 -12.86 9.78
CA ASP A 156 28.93 -11.78 10.77
C ASP A 156 29.35 -10.40 10.22
N SER A 157 30.13 -10.36 9.14
CA SER A 157 30.47 -9.11 8.44
C SER A 157 29.51 -8.77 7.30
N VAL A 158 29.00 -9.78 6.60
CA VAL A 158 28.20 -9.60 5.38
C VAL A 158 26.72 -9.39 5.68
N ARG A 159 26.16 -10.16 6.62
CA ARG A 159 24.75 -10.10 7.01
C ARG A 159 24.35 -8.69 7.49
N PRO A 160 25.08 -8.03 8.42
CA PRO A 160 24.70 -6.67 8.84
C PRO A 160 24.80 -5.65 7.71
N ALA A 161 25.78 -5.79 6.81
CA ALA A 161 25.94 -4.90 5.66
C ALA A 161 24.76 -5.02 4.68
N LEU A 162 24.31 -6.25 4.39
CA LEU A 162 23.13 -6.51 3.56
C LEU A 162 21.85 -5.99 4.23
N ASP A 163 21.66 -6.32 5.51
CA ASP A 163 20.51 -5.91 6.31
C ASP A 163 20.32 -4.39 6.30
N VAL A 164 21.39 -3.65 6.63
CA VAL A 164 21.34 -2.19 6.64
C VAL A 164 21.16 -1.63 5.24
N THR A 165 21.81 -2.20 4.20
CA THR A 165 21.64 -1.72 2.82
C THR A 165 20.20 -1.79 2.34
N VAL A 166 19.57 -2.96 2.49
CA VAL A 166 18.19 -3.19 2.03
C VAL A 166 17.21 -2.32 2.82
N LYS A 167 17.33 -2.28 4.15
CA LYS A 167 16.45 -1.48 5.01
C LYS A 167 16.63 0.02 4.77
N SER A 168 17.84 0.49 4.51
CA SER A 168 18.11 1.88 4.13
C SER A 168 17.41 2.23 2.82
N TRP A 169 17.47 1.38 1.79
CA TRP A 169 16.73 1.62 0.55
C TRP A 169 15.23 1.65 0.75
N ILE A 170 14.66 0.79 1.59
CA ILE A 170 13.23 0.82 1.92
C ILE A 170 12.84 2.15 2.57
N VAL A 171 13.60 2.58 3.59
CA VAL A 171 13.37 3.85 4.29
C VAL A 171 13.51 5.05 3.34
N THR A 172 14.54 5.06 2.51
CA THR A 172 14.76 6.13 1.52
C THR A 172 13.70 6.11 0.42
N GLY A 173 13.30 4.94 -0.06
CA GLY A 173 12.17 4.80 -0.99
C GLY A 173 10.89 5.39 -0.42
N PHE A 174 10.61 5.14 0.85
CA PHE A 174 9.47 5.72 1.55
C PHE A 174 9.54 7.25 1.67
N GLN A 175 10.71 7.80 2.00
CA GLN A 175 10.90 9.27 1.99
C GLN A 175 10.54 9.87 0.64
N HIS A 176 11.03 9.28 -0.45
CA HIS A 176 10.73 9.76 -1.80
C HIS A 176 9.26 9.56 -2.17
N PHE A 177 8.63 8.48 -1.74
CA PHE A 177 7.21 8.23 -1.92
C PHE A 177 6.36 9.33 -1.26
N MET A 178 6.69 9.70 -0.01
CA MET A 178 6.00 10.77 0.72
C MET A 178 6.18 12.15 0.08
N LEU A 179 7.28 12.37 -0.64
CA LEU A 179 7.54 13.59 -1.42
C LEU A 179 6.92 13.55 -2.83
N CYS A 180 6.06 12.57 -3.11
CA CYS A 180 5.47 12.33 -4.44
C CYS A 180 6.50 12.13 -5.57
N ARG A 181 7.73 11.72 -5.22
CA ARG A 181 8.80 11.38 -6.18
C ARG A 181 8.75 9.88 -6.47
N PHE A 182 7.63 9.44 -7.03
CA PHE A 182 7.31 8.02 -7.16
C PHE A 182 8.32 7.25 -8.02
N ASP A 183 8.87 7.85 -9.09
CA ASP A 183 9.94 7.25 -9.89
C ASP A 183 11.17 6.85 -9.06
N THR A 184 11.60 7.78 -8.20
CA THR A 184 12.73 7.53 -7.30
C THR A 184 12.38 6.47 -6.26
N ALA A 185 11.17 6.50 -5.70
CA ALA A 185 10.72 5.50 -4.74
C ALA A 185 10.74 4.08 -5.36
N VAL A 186 10.21 3.94 -6.58
CA VAL A 186 10.23 2.70 -7.36
C VAL A 186 11.66 2.20 -7.53
N ALA A 187 12.61 3.06 -7.88
CA ALA A 187 14.01 2.68 -8.09
C ALA A 187 14.68 2.10 -6.83
N PHE A 188 14.42 2.71 -5.66
CA PHE A 188 14.94 2.20 -4.38
C PHE A 188 14.27 0.88 -3.97
N TYR A 189 12.95 0.79 -4.06
CA TYR A 189 12.23 -0.44 -3.73
C TYR A 189 12.58 -1.59 -4.68
N HIS A 190 12.74 -1.33 -5.98
CA HIS A 190 13.23 -2.31 -6.94
C HIS A 190 14.62 -2.82 -6.57
N SER A 191 15.54 -1.93 -6.17
CA SER A 191 16.89 -2.33 -5.75
C SER A 191 16.86 -3.25 -4.53
N ALA A 192 16.02 -2.92 -3.54
CA ALA A 192 15.81 -3.77 -2.37
C ALA A 192 15.24 -5.13 -2.80
N PHE A 193 14.18 -5.13 -3.60
CA PHE A 193 13.52 -6.33 -4.07
C PHE A 193 14.43 -7.25 -4.89
N ASP A 194 15.24 -6.71 -5.80
CA ASP A 194 16.20 -7.44 -6.63
C ASP A 194 17.26 -8.16 -5.79
N VAL A 195 17.81 -7.49 -4.76
CA VAL A 195 18.76 -8.11 -3.82
C VAL A 195 18.10 -9.26 -3.07
N LEU A 196 16.86 -9.06 -2.62
CA LEU A 196 16.14 -10.07 -1.85
C LEU A 196 15.82 -11.32 -2.69
N LEU A 197 15.28 -11.15 -3.89
CA LEU A 197 14.97 -12.28 -4.78
C LEU A 197 16.22 -13.02 -5.22
N SER A 198 17.23 -12.29 -5.69
CA SER A 198 18.48 -12.91 -6.14
C SER A 198 19.22 -13.57 -4.98
N GLY A 199 19.24 -12.91 -3.82
CA GLY A 199 19.88 -13.45 -2.61
C GLY A 199 19.19 -14.70 -2.09
N GLN A 200 17.86 -14.81 -2.19
CA GLN A 200 17.14 -16.03 -1.84
C GLN A 200 17.55 -17.22 -2.71
N ASP A 201 17.83 -17.03 -4.00
CA ASP A 201 18.31 -18.11 -4.88
C ASP A 201 19.80 -18.44 -4.64
N ILE A 202 20.65 -17.41 -4.58
CA ILE A 202 22.10 -17.56 -4.38
C ILE A 202 22.41 -18.23 -3.02
N TRP A 203 21.68 -17.86 -1.97
CA TRP A 203 21.89 -18.32 -0.59
C TRP A 203 20.74 -19.19 -0.08
N LYS A 204 20.09 -19.95 -0.97
CA LYS A 204 18.96 -20.83 -0.61
C LYS A 204 19.32 -21.89 0.44
N ASP A 205 20.55 -22.41 0.37
CA ASP A 205 21.06 -23.48 1.24
C ASP A 205 21.73 -22.93 2.52
N VAL A 206 21.72 -21.61 2.73
CA VAL A 206 22.28 -20.96 3.91
C VAL A 206 21.19 -20.77 4.96
N SER A 207 21.51 -21.03 6.22
CA SER A 207 20.56 -20.91 7.32
C SER A 207 20.05 -19.45 7.48
N PRO A 208 18.79 -19.23 7.88
CA PRO A 208 18.28 -17.88 8.15
C PRO A 208 19.10 -17.09 9.19
N ALA A 209 19.69 -17.77 10.17
CA ALA A 209 20.55 -17.14 11.17
C ALA A 209 21.80 -16.50 10.55
N ASP A 210 22.37 -17.13 9.53
CA ASP A 210 23.58 -16.68 8.84
C ASP A 210 23.28 -15.68 7.73
N ARG A 211 22.32 -15.99 6.83
CA ARG A 211 21.99 -15.08 5.71
C ARG A 211 21.19 -13.86 6.16
N GLY A 212 20.49 -13.97 7.29
CA GLY A 212 19.66 -12.92 7.86
C GLY A 212 18.19 -13.01 7.46
N HIS A 213 17.34 -12.53 8.36
CA HIS A 213 15.87 -12.55 8.24
C HIS A 213 15.31 -11.64 7.15
N ILE A 214 16.12 -10.75 6.55
CA ILE A 214 15.68 -9.96 5.39
C ILE A 214 15.28 -10.86 4.21
N PHE A 215 15.86 -12.06 4.11
CA PHE A 215 15.54 -13.03 3.07
C PHE A 215 14.37 -13.95 3.45
N ASP A 216 13.75 -13.75 4.62
CA ASP A 216 12.56 -14.51 4.98
C ASP A 216 11.37 -14.07 4.11
N MET A 217 10.53 -15.04 3.76
CA MET A 217 9.39 -14.82 2.86
C MET A 217 8.51 -13.65 3.31
N THR A 218 8.25 -13.49 4.60
CA THR A 218 7.42 -12.40 5.14
C THR A 218 8.05 -11.03 4.92
N PHE A 219 9.37 -10.90 5.06
CA PHE A 219 10.06 -9.65 4.76
C PHE A 219 10.01 -9.33 3.26
N VAL A 220 10.34 -10.31 2.41
CA VAL A 220 10.29 -10.16 0.95
C VAL A 220 8.89 -9.78 0.48
N ARG A 221 7.86 -10.41 1.03
CA ARG A 221 6.46 -10.09 0.77
C ARG A 221 6.11 -8.63 1.09
N GLY A 222 6.54 -8.13 2.25
CA GLY A 222 6.33 -6.73 2.62
C GLY A 222 7.00 -5.77 1.66
N VAL A 223 8.23 -6.09 1.20
CA VAL A 223 8.96 -5.26 0.22
C VAL A 223 8.24 -5.29 -1.14
N LYS A 224 7.78 -6.47 -1.55
CA LYS A 224 7.00 -6.65 -2.78
C LYS A 224 5.70 -5.84 -2.77
N ARG A 225 5.00 -5.80 -1.63
CA ARG A 225 3.79 -4.99 -1.43
C ARG A 225 4.09 -3.50 -1.63
N ILE A 226 5.06 -2.93 -0.90
CA ILE A 226 5.35 -1.49 -1.01
C ILE A 226 5.92 -1.11 -2.38
N TYR A 227 6.65 -2.03 -3.03
CA TYR A 227 7.11 -1.87 -4.40
C TYR A 227 5.94 -1.78 -5.39
N MET A 228 4.97 -2.70 -5.29
CA MET A 228 3.75 -2.68 -6.11
C MET A 228 2.96 -1.36 -5.93
N LEU A 229 2.81 -0.89 -4.69
CA LEU A 229 2.13 0.38 -4.40
C LEU A 229 2.87 1.57 -5.01
N ALA A 230 4.21 1.60 -4.96
CA ALA A 230 5.01 2.66 -5.58
C ALA A 230 4.90 2.66 -7.10
N LEU A 231 4.92 1.48 -7.74
CA LEU A 231 4.67 1.35 -9.18
C LEU A 231 3.29 1.90 -9.56
N PHE A 232 2.28 1.59 -8.75
CA PHE A 232 0.93 2.09 -9.00
C PHE A 232 0.83 3.61 -8.93
N GLU A 233 1.40 4.24 -7.91
CA GLU A 233 1.39 5.70 -7.81
C GLU A 233 2.20 6.35 -8.94
N ALA A 234 3.35 5.78 -9.32
CA ALA A 234 4.14 6.26 -10.46
C ALA A 234 3.40 6.12 -11.81
N PHE A 235 2.66 5.02 -11.98
CA PHE A 235 1.76 4.82 -13.11
C PHE A 235 0.66 5.89 -13.15
N ALA A 236 -0.01 6.09 -12.00
CA ALA A 236 -1.12 7.02 -11.87
C ALA A 236 -0.69 8.49 -12.05
N SER A 237 0.50 8.87 -11.58
CA SER A 237 1.02 10.24 -11.68
C SER A 237 1.51 10.61 -13.08
N GLY A 238 2.00 9.64 -13.86
CA GLY A 238 2.55 9.87 -15.22
C GLY A 238 1.51 10.09 -16.33
N GLY A 239 0.24 10.29 -15.99
CA GLY A 239 -0.82 10.51 -16.98
C GLY A 239 -1.26 9.26 -17.75
N LYS A 240 -1.15 8.06 -17.16
CA LYS A 240 -1.55 6.71 -17.64
C LYS A 240 -1.00 6.28 -19.01
N LEU A 241 -1.21 7.06 -20.06
CA LEU A 241 -0.78 6.82 -21.44
C LEU A 241 0.71 7.10 -21.66
N ASN A 242 1.31 7.97 -20.84
CA ASN A 242 2.72 8.37 -20.95
C ASN A 242 3.58 7.88 -19.78
N SER A 243 3.06 6.99 -18.94
CA SER A 243 3.86 6.45 -17.84
C SER A 243 4.96 5.53 -18.37
N ALA A 244 6.14 5.65 -17.77
CA ALA A 244 7.24 4.72 -18.01
C ALA A 244 6.92 3.30 -17.49
N TYR A 245 5.99 3.18 -16.54
CA TYR A 245 5.61 1.91 -15.92
C TYR A 245 4.37 1.33 -16.58
N LYS A 246 4.38 0.01 -16.75
CA LYS A 246 3.26 -0.72 -17.35
C LYS A 246 2.35 -1.25 -16.27
N PHE A 247 1.05 -1.07 -16.46
CA PHE A 247 0.08 -1.54 -15.50
C PHE A 247 0.02 -3.08 -15.43
N GLU A 248 0.38 -3.77 -16.50
CA GLU A 248 0.51 -5.23 -16.54
C GLU A 248 1.55 -5.76 -15.54
N GLU A 249 2.61 -5.01 -15.26
CA GLU A 249 3.64 -5.39 -14.27
C GLU A 249 3.06 -5.33 -12.85
N ILE A 250 2.23 -4.33 -12.57
CA ILE A 250 1.51 -4.18 -11.30
C ILE A 250 0.53 -5.36 -11.11
N LEU A 251 -0.19 -5.74 -12.17
CA LEU A 251 -1.11 -6.89 -12.13
C LEU A 251 -0.39 -8.21 -11.89
N GLN A 252 0.76 -8.40 -12.52
CA GLN A 252 1.58 -9.57 -12.30
C GLN A 252 2.03 -9.66 -10.84
N LEU A 253 2.53 -8.57 -10.27
CA LEU A 253 2.90 -8.51 -8.85
C LEU A 253 1.70 -8.77 -7.92
N ALA A 254 0.53 -8.20 -8.22
CA ALA A 254 -0.69 -8.43 -7.44
C ALA A 254 -1.10 -9.92 -7.43
N HIS A 255 -1.08 -10.57 -8.59
CA HIS A 255 -1.37 -12.00 -8.69
C HIS A 255 -0.37 -12.86 -7.92
N GLU A 256 0.92 -12.55 -8.02
CA GLU A 256 1.96 -13.26 -7.29
C GLU A 256 1.82 -13.09 -5.78
N ILE A 257 1.52 -11.87 -5.30
CA ILE A 257 1.27 -11.60 -3.87
C ILE A 257 0.07 -12.43 -3.39
N ILE A 258 -1.05 -12.41 -4.13
CA ILE A 258 -2.26 -13.17 -3.74
C ILE A 258 -1.96 -14.67 -3.69
N ALA A 259 -1.24 -15.21 -4.68
CA ALA A 259 -0.87 -16.61 -4.72
C ALA A 259 0.04 -16.99 -3.54
N GLU A 260 1.08 -16.18 -3.28
CA GLU A 260 2.04 -16.42 -2.21
C GLU A 260 1.40 -16.37 -0.83
N VAL A 261 0.58 -15.34 -0.54
CA VAL A 261 -0.08 -15.20 0.76
C VAL A 261 -1.05 -16.35 1.02
N LYS A 262 -1.81 -16.76 0.00
CA LYS A 262 -2.75 -17.89 0.12
C LYS A 262 -2.06 -19.23 0.26
N ALA A 263 -0.91 -19.42 -0.39
CA ALA A 263 -0.12 -20.64 -0.26
C ALA A 263 0.58 -20.75 1.10
N ASN A 264 0.79 -19.61 1.77
CA ASN A 264 1.52 -19.54 3.03
C ASN A 264 0.73 -18.74 4.09
N PRO A 265 -0.44 -19.25 4.53
CA PRO A 265 -1.21 -18.62 5.61
C PRO A 265 -0.43 -18.65 6.93
N PRO A 266 -0.78 -17.82 7.93
CA PRO A 266 -0.21 -17.93 9.27
C PRO A 266 -0.45 -19.34 9.82
N GLU A 267 0.58 -19.96 10.40
CA GLU A 267 0.48 -21.35 10.87
C GLU A 267 -0.51 -21.47 12.04
N PRO A 268 -1.47 -22.43 11.98
CA PRO A 268 -2.38 -22.66 13.10
C PRO A 268 -1.63 -23.03 14.39
N GLY A 269 -1.97 -22.38 15.50
CA GLY A 269 -1.37 -22.66 16.81
C GLY A 269 -0.13 -21.82 17.14
N ASN A 270 0.45 -21.12 16.17
CA ASN A 270 1.49 -20.12 16.45
C ASN A 270 0.83 -18.83 16.96
N THR A 271 1.36 -18.29 18.05
CA THR A 271 0.95 -16.99 18.58
C THR A 271 1.69 -15.89 17.81
N TYR A 272 1.07 -15.39 16.74
CA TYR A 272 1.58 -14.23 16.02
C TYR A 272 1.16 -12.93 16.71
N ASP A 273 2.02 -11.92 16.60
CA ASP A 273 1.61 -10.55 16.91
C ASP A 273 0.50 -10.10 15.93
N PRO A 274 -0.63 -9.53 16.41
CA PRO A 274 -1.72 -9.11 15.53
C PRO A 274 -1.31 -8.09 14.47
N ALA A 275 -0.39 -7.17 14.80
CA ALA A 275 0.12 -6.20 13.83
C ALA A 275 0.87 -6.91 12.70
N PHE A 276 1.61 -7.98 13.02
CA PHE A 276 2.35 -8.76 12.03
C PHE A 276 1.41 -9.48 11.06
N VAL A 277 0.34 -10.12 11.54
CA VAL A 277 -0.66 -10.76 10.67
C VAL A 277 -1.35 -9.71 9.80
N CYS A 278 -1.80 -8.61 10.41
CA CYS A 278 -2.48 -7.53 9.72
C CYS A 278 -1.63 -6.95 8.58
N SER A 279 -0.36 -6.65 8.83
CA SER A 279 0.51 -5.99 7.84
C SER A 279 0.98 -6.91 6.71
N PHE A 280 1.35 -8.16 7.02
CA PHE A 280 2.01 -9.07 6.08
C PHE A 280 1.10 -10.14 5.45
N TRP A 281 -0.17 -10.24 5.84
CA TRP A 281 -1.16 -11.09 5.19
C TRP A 281 -2.37 -10.29 4.74
N ASP A 282 -3.08 -9.71 5.69
CA ASP A 282 -4.39 -9.10 5.47
C ASP A 282 -4.31 -7.84 4.58
N ASN A 283 -3.58 -6.82 5.04
CA ASN A 283 -3.40 -5.57 4.29
C ASN A 283 -2.67 -5.81 2.96
N THR A 284 -1.76 -6.80 2.96
CA THR A 284 -1.04 -7.23 1.75
C THR A 284 -2.00 -7.79 0.70
N LEU A 285 -2.94 -8.66 1.09
CA LEU A 285 -3.99 -9.16 0.20
C LEU A 285 -4.93 -8.05 -0.25
N GLY A 286 -5.33 -7.18 0.67
CA GLY A 286 -6.24 -6.08 0.38
C GLY A 286 -5.67 -5.15 -0.70
N ASP A 287 -4.39 -4.76 -0.55
CA ASP A 287 -3.72 -3.93 -1.55
C ASP A 287 -3.61 -4.63 -2.91
N ALA A 288 -3.24 -5.92 -2.95
CA ALA A 288 -3.15 -6.67 -4.20
C ALA A 288 -4.51 -6.82 -4.90
N TYR A 289 -5.57 -7.14 -4.16
CA TYR A 289 -6.93 -7.21 -4.71
C TYR A 289 -7.39 -5.86 -5.25
N SER A 290 -7.04 -4.76 -4.58
CA SER A 290 -7.41 -3.43 -5.04
C SER A 290 -6.80 -3.08 -6.41
N MET A 291 -5.60 -3.60 -6.75
CA MET A 291 -4.99 -3.43 -8.08
C MET A 291 -5.79 -4.16 -9.17
N LEU A 292 -6.24 -5.39 -8.89
CA LEU A 292 -7.10 -6.16 -9.82
C LEU A 292 -8.48 -5.49 -9.99
N GLY A 293 -9.02 -4.94 -8.90
CA GLY A 293 -10.26 -4.17 -8.92
C GLY A 293 -10.14 -2.91 -9.77
N TYR A 294 -9.06 -2.15 -9.57
CA TYR A 294 -8.77 -0.93 -10.32
C TYR A 294 -8.69 -1.17 -11.82
N HIS A 295 -7.95 -2.21 -12.23
CA HIS A 295 -7.83 -2.60 -13.63
C HIS A 295 -9.17 -2.79 -14.32
N ASN A 296 -10.04 -3.58 -13.68
CA ASN A 296 -11.32 -3.92 -14.23
C ASN A 296 -12.25 -2.70 -14.24
N LEU A 297 -12.19 -1.86 -13.20
CA LEU A 297 -12.99 -0.64 -13.16
C LEU A 297 -12.61 0.30 -14.31
N GLU A 298 -11.33 0.57 -14.50
CA GLU A 298 -10.81 1.44 -15.56
C GLU A 298 -11.04 0.85 -16.95
N THR A 299 -10.83 -0.46 -17.12
CA THR A 299 -11.07 -1.15 -18.40
C THR A 299 -12.55 -1.10 -18.79
N GLY A 300 -13.46 -1.23 -17.80
CA GLY A 300 -14.89 -1.07 -18.02
C GLY A 300 -15.29 0.36 -18.41
N GLN A 301 -14.49 1.37 -18.04
CA GLN A 301 -14.71 2.79 -18.34
C GLN A 301 -14.12 3.23 -19.69
N LEU A 302 -13.39 2.38 -20.41
CA LEU A 302 -12.81 2.78 -21.70
C LEU A 302 -13.90 3.13 -22.73
N PRO A 303 -13.81 4.26 -23.45
CA PRO A 303 -14.80 4.64 -24.47
C PRO A 303 -15.00 3.60 -25.58
N SER A 304 -13.95 2.83 -25.89
CA SER A 304 -13.99 1.75 -26.88
C SER A 304 -14.65 0.47 -26.36
N MET A 305 -14.99 0.40 -25.07
CA MET A 305 -15.53 -0.80 -24.44
C MET A 305 -17.00 -0.98 -24.77
N LYS A 306 -17.35 -2.15 -25.32
CA LYS A 306 -18.76 -2.52 -25.57
C LYS A 306 -19.50 -2.68 -24.25
N ALA A 307 -20.73 -2.17 -24.15
CA ALA A 307 -21.55 -2.18 -22.92
C ALA A 307 -21.58 -3.55 -22.20
N LYS A 308 -21.84 -4.65 -22.92
CA LYS A 308 -21.86 -6.00 -22.32
C LYS A 308 -20.50 -6.44 -21.76
N LYS A 309 -19.39 -6.02 -22.38
CA LYS A 309 -18.04 -6.29 -21.88
C LYS A 309 -17.72 -5.38 -20.69
N ALA A 310 -18.09 -4.10 -20.75
CA ALA A 310 -17.96 -3.16 -19.65
C ALA A 310 -18.66 -3.67 -18.39
N GLN A 311 -19.89 -4.18 -18.51
CA GLN A 311 -20.63 -4.79 -17.39
C GLN A 311 -19.90 -5.98 -16.74
N LYS A 312 -19.21 -6.81 -17.53
CA LYS A 312 -18.39 -7.91 -16.98
C LYS A 312 -17.20 -7.37 -16.19
N HIS A 313 -16.52 -6.36 -16.73
CA HIS A 313 -15.43 -5.70 -16.02
C HIS A 313 -15.91 -5.03 -14.73
N PHE A 314 -17.04 -4.31 -14.74
CA PHE A 314 -17.60 -3.73 -13.51
C PHE A 314 -17.99 -4.79 -12.48
N MET A 315 -18.49 -5.95 -12.91
CA MET A 315 -18.75 -7.08 -12.00
C MET A 315 -17.46 -7.62 -11.36
N GLU A 316 -16.40 -7.84 -12.15
CA GLU A 316 -15.12 -8.31 -11.61
C GLU A 316 -14.46 -7.24 -10.72
N ALA A 317 -14.56 -5.97 -11.08
CA ALA A 317 -14.10 -4.86 -10.24
C ALA A 317 -14.77 -4.88 -8.88
N ALA A 318 -16.10 -4.97 -8.84
CA ALA A 318 -16.87 -5.04 -7.60
C ALA A 318 -16.44 -6.22 -6.74
N LYS A 319 -16.28 -7.41 -7.35
CA LYS A 319 -15.81 -8.62 -6.67
C LYS A 319 -14.43 -8.42 -6.05
N TYR A 320 -13.45 -7.90 -6.81
CA TYR A 320 -12.10 -7.71 -6.29
C TYR A 320 -12.05 -6.63 -5.21
N TYR A 321 -12.80 -5.53 -5.34
CA TYR A 321 -12.87 -4.53 -4.28
C TYR A 321 -13.59 -5.03 -3.02
N LEU A 322 -14.59 -5.90 -3.13
CA LEU A 322 -15.15 -6.60 -1.96
C LEU A 322 -14.09 -7.48 -1.30
N GLN A 323 -13.32 -8.26 -2.07
CA GLN A 323 -12.23 -9.07 -1.53
C GLN A 323 -11.15 -8.20 -0.87
N ALA A 324 -10.87 -7.03 -1.44
CA ALA A 324 -9.95 -6.06 -0.85
C ALA A 324 -10.49 -5.55 0.48
N ALA A 325 -11.77 -5.17 0.55
CA ALA A 325 -12.41 -4.73 1.78
C ALA A 325 -12.36 -5.82 2.87
N GLU A 326 -12.74 -7.07 2.57
CA GLU A 326 -12.76 -8.16 3.56
C GLU A 326 -11.40 -8.50 4.15
N ALA A 327 -10.33 -8.25 3.39
CA ALA A 327 -8.97 -8.45 3.85
C ALA A 327 -8.62 -7.46 4.96
N TYR A 328 -9.08 -6.20 4.86
CA TYR A 328 -8.84 -5.20 5.91
C TYR A 328 -9.76 -5.39 7.13
N PRO A 329 -9.29 -5.05 8.35
CA PRO A 329 -10.15 -4.85 9.51
C PRO A 329 -11.29 -3.86 9.24
N LYS A 330 -12.47 -4.11 9.81
CA LYS A 330 -13.64 -3.22 9.65
C LYS A 330 -13.42 -1.80 10.17
N ASP A 331 -12.53 -1.67 11.15
CA ASP A 331 -12.12 -0.39 11.73
C ASP A 331 -10.99 0.29 10.94
N ASP A 332 -10.57 -0.24 9.77
CA ASP A 332 -9.64 0.44 8.86
C ASP A 332 -10.39 1.30 7.84
N GLU A 333 -9.93 2.53 7.60
CA GLU A 333 -10.49 3.40 6.55
C GLU A 333 -10.43 2.76 5.14
N ARG A 334 -9.42 1.91 4.85
CA ARG A 334 -9.30 1.22 3.56
C ARG A 334 -10.40 0.19 3.34
N HIS A 335 -10.92 -0.41 4.42
CA HIS A 335 -12.08 -1.30 4.34
C HIS A 335 -13.29 -0.56 3.75
N VAL A 336 -13.62 0.58 4.34
CA VAL A 336 -14.73 1.45 3.94
C VAL A 336 -14.49 2.01 2.54
N GLN A 337 -13.25 2.42 2.24
CA GLN A 337 -12.86 2.89 0.92
C GLN A 337 -13.15 1.83 -0.15
N PHE A 338 -12.69 0.59 0.03
CA PHE A 338 -12.90 -0.46 -0.97
C PHE A 338 -14.36 -0.90 -1.07
N LEU A 339 -15.13 -0.91 0.02
CA LEU A 339 -16.58 -1.09 -0.04
C LEU A 339 -17.24 -0.02 -0.92
N SER A 340 -16.86 1.24 -0.75
CA SER A 340 -17.44 2.35 -1.53
C SER A 340 -17.15 2.20 -3.03
N VAL A 341 -15.94 1.76 -3.39
CA VAL A 341 -15.55 1.53 -4.79
C VAL A 341 -16.25 0.29 -5.36
N ALA A 342 -16.45 -0.76 -4.56
CA ALA A 342 -17.25 -1.91 -4.97
C ALA A 342 -18.71 -1.52 -5.28
N ILE A 343 -19.31 -0.68 -4.45
CA ILE A 343 -20.66 -0.15 -4.67
C ILE A 343 -20.71 0.70 -5.95
N GLN A 344 -19.72 1.56 -6.16
CA GLN A 344 -19.58 2.30 -7.42
C GLN A 344 -19.53 1.37 -8.64
N ALA A 345 -18.75 0.28 -8.58
CA ALA A 345 -18.69 -0.69 -9.65
C ALA A 345 -20.05 -1.40 -9.88
N TYR A 346 -20.79 -1.71 -8.81
CA TYR A 346 -22.15 -2.25 -8.93
C TYR A 346 -23.16 -1.26 -9.51
N TRP A 347 -23.06 0.03 -9.19
CA TRP A 347 -23.85 1.07 -9.84
C TRP A 347 -23.58 1.07 -11.34
N ARG A 348 -22.32 1.12 -11.78
CA ARG A 348 -21.96 1.11 -13.22
C ARG A 348 -22.42 -0.15 -13.95
N ARG A 349 -22.48 -1.27 -13.24
CA ARG A 349 -23.00 -2.53 -13.80
C ARG A 349 -24.51 -2.46 -14.06
N GLY A 350 -25.26 -1.62 -13.34
CA GLY A 350 -26.72 -1.64 -13.31
C GLY A 350 -27.26 -2.76 -12.42
N THR A 351 -26.74 -2.87 -11.20
CA THR A 351 -27.12 -3.92 -10.24
C THR A 351 -28.41 -3.55 -9.51
N PRO A 352 -29.30 -4.52 -9.19
CA PRO A 352 -30.50 -4.25 -8.41
C PRO A 352 -30.21 -3.64 -7.03
N LEU A 353 -31.15 -2.79 -6.58
CA LEU A 353 -31.04 -2.03 -5.34
C LEU A 353 -30.83 -2.95 -4.12
N ARG A 354 -31.42 -4.14 -4.11
CA ARG A 354 -31.26 -5.14 -3.04
C ARG A 354 -29.80 -5.38 -2.67
N LEU A 355 -28.89 -5.39 -3.65
CA LEU A 355 -27.47 -5.60 -3.38
C LEU A 355 -26.74 -4.31 -3.05
N THR A 356 -26.96 -3.23 -3.82
CA THR A 356 -26.26 -1.96 -3.62
C THR A 356 -26.68 -1.28 -2.32
N HIS A 357 -27.96 -1.35 -1.95
CA HIS A 357 -28.50 -0.86 -0.69
C HIS A 357 -27.92 -1.64 0.50
N LEU A 358 -27.99 -2.98 0.50
CA LEU A 358 -27.41 -3.81 1.55
C LEU A 358 -25.92 -3.51 1.79
N LEU A 359 -25.14 -3.35 0.71
CA LEU A 359 -23.72 -3.00 0.83
C LEU A 359 -23.51 -1.58 1.35
N SER A 360 -24.41 -0.64 1.01
CA SER A 360 -24.36 0.73 1.50
C SER A 360 -24.69 0.80 2.98
N GLU A 361 -25.65 0.00 3.47
CA GLU A 361 -25.94 -0.13 4.90
C GLU A 361 -24.72 -0.64 5.66
N ARG A 362 -24.15 -1.75 5.20
CA ARG A 362 -22.92 -2.30 5.77
C ARG A 362 -21.78 -1.28 5.79
N MET A 363 -21.56 -0.58 4.67
CA MET A 363 -20.50 0.43 4.59
C MET A 363 -20.72 1.57 5.60
N CYS A 364 -21.96 2.03 5.80
CA CYS A 364 -22.27 3.05 6.80
C CYS A 364 -22.02 2.58 8.24
N GLU A 365 -22.33 1.32 8.55
CA GLU A 365 -22.01 0.71 9.86
C GLU A 365 -20.49 0.60 10.07
N ASP A 366 -19.78 0.02 9.10
CA ASP A 366 -18.33 -0.18 9.17
C ASP A 366 -17.58 1.18 9.14
N LYS A 367 -18.14 2.22 8.49
CA LYS A 367 -17.62 3.60 8.54
C LYS A 367 -17.56 4.15 9.97
N ALA A 368 -18.59 3.92 10.78
CA ALA A 368 -18.60 4.39 12.16
C ALA A 368 -17.49 3.71 13.01
N LEU A 369 -17.19 2.43 12.72
CA LEU A 369 -16.08 1.72 13.35
C LEU A 369 -14.74 2.31 12.91
N ALA A 370 -14.55 2.53 11.61
CA ALA A 370 -13.34 3.15 11.08
C ALA A 370 -13.11 4.55 11.66
N GLU A 371 -14.16 5.36 11.81
CA GLU A 371 -14.12 6.68 12.45
C GLU A 371 -13.68 6.63 13.92
N GLY A 372 -13.82 5.48 14.58
CA GLY A 372 -13.32 5.26 15.93
C GLY A 372 -11.79 5.38 16.04
N ILE A 373 -11.06 5.03 14.98
CA ILE A 373 -9.58 5.15 14.91
C ILE A 373 -9.20 6.27 13.95
N TRP A 374 -9.70 6.20 12.72
CA TRP A 374 -9.33 7.07 11.64
C TRP A 374 -10.31 8.25 11.62
N LEU A 375 -9.94 9.37 12.26
CA LEU A 375 -10.60 10.65 11.98
C LEU A 375 -10.55 10.82 10.47
N THR A 376 -11.71 10.90 9.83
CA THR A 376 -11.86 10.89 8.38
C THR A 376 -11.15 12.09 7.72
N GLN A 377 -9.83 12.00 7.58
CA GLN A 377 -9.09 12.48 6.43
C GLN A 377 -9.08 11.34 5.40
N LEU A 378 -10.27 10.79 5.11
CA LEU A 378 -10.50 9.89 3.98
C LEU A 378 -9.71 10.49 2.84
N THR A 379 -8.63 9.81 2.42
CA THR A 379 -7.62 10.37 1.53
C THR A 379 -8.31 11.28 0.54
N THR A 380 -7.93 12.56 0.47
CA THR A 380 -8.72 13.64 -0.17
C THR A 380 -9.25 13.31 -1.58
N LYS A 381 -8.71 12.27 -2.21
CA LYS A 381 -9.14 11.64 -3.47
C LYS A 381 -10.44 10.81 -3.40
N VAL A 382 -10.81 10.16 -2.28
CA VAL A 382 -11.91 9.16 -2.21
C VAL A 382 -13.02 9.50 -1.20
N SER A 383 -12.83 10.51 -0.33
CA SER A 383 -13.87 10.97 0.63
C SER A 383 -15.24 11.17 -0.02
N TRP A 384 -15.25 11.72 -1.24
CA TRP A 384 -16.49 12.03 -1.94
C TRP A 384 -17.30 10.79 -2.34
N ILE A 385 -16.68 9.64 -2.64
CA ILE A 385 -17.44 8.42 -3.00
C ILE A 385 -18.17 7.90 -1.77
N ILE A 386 -17.50 7.88 -0.62
CA ILE A 386 -18.08 7.44 0.64
C ILE A 386 -19.28 8.33 1.02
N GLU A 387 -19.11 9.65 0.93
CA GLU A 387 -20.20 10.61 1.13
C GLU A 387 -21.38 10.33 0.19
N LYS A 388 -21.11 10.05 -1.09
CA LYS A 388 -22.17 9.72 -2.07
C LYS A 388 -22.87 8.40 -1.77
N VAL A 389 -22.19 7.41 -1.21
CA VAL A 389 -22.83 6.16 -0.77
C VAL A 389 -23.71 6.41 0.45
N VAL A 390 -23.31 7.28 1.39
CA VAL A 390 -24.16 7.68 2.53
C VAL A 390 -25.42 8.39 2.03
N GLU A 391 -25.27 9.38 1.15
CA GLU A 391 -26.40 10.09 0.52
C GLU A 391 -27.34 9.10 -0.20
N PHE A 392 -26.77 8.19 -1.01
CA PHE A 392 -27.50 7.14 -1.70
C PHE A 392 -28.37 6.30 -0.77
N LYS A 393 -27.79 5.80 0.32
CA LYS A 393 -28.49 4.98 1.32
C LYS A 393 -29.68 5.75 1.89
N GLU A 394 -29.46 6.97 2.37
CA GLU A 394 -30.52 7.78 2.97
C GLU A 394 -31.66 8.08 2.00
N GLU A 395 -31.34 8.42 0.75
CA GLU A 395 -32.34 8.68 -0.29
C GLU A 395 -33.14 7.43 -0.63
N CYS A 396 -32.48 6.28 -0.75
CA CYS A 396 -33.13 5.00 -0.98
C CYS A 396 -34.06 4.61 0.18
N ASP A 397 -33.59 4.73 1.43
CA ASP A 397 -34.41 4.46 2.63
C ASP A 397 -35.71 5.30 2.62
N LYS A 398 -35.57 6.61 2.36
CA LYS A 398 -36.70 7.55 2.28
C LYS A 398 -37.66 7.19 1.14
N ALA A 399 -37.16 6.72 0.01
CA ALA A 399 -37.96 6.41 -1.16
C ALA A 399 -38.65 5.03 -1.07
N ILE A 400 -37.98 4.03 -0.50
CA ILE A 400 -38.55 2.71 -0.17
C ILE A 400 -39.68 2.89 0.85
N ALA A 401 -39.45 3.65 1.93
CA ALA A 401 -40.49 3.91 2.95
C ALA A 401 -41.73 4.61 2.37
N LYS A 402 -41.57 5.41 1.30
CA LYS A 402 -42.66 6.08 0.59
C LYS A 402 -43.27 5.24 -0.54
N GLY A 403 -42.82 4.00 -0.75
CA GLY A 403 -43.27 3.13 -1.84
C GLY A 403 -42.92 3.64 -3.24
N LYS A 404 -41.94 4.56 -3.37
CA LYS A 404 -41.53 5.15 -4.65
C LYS A 404 -40.57 4.26 -5.45
N MET A 405 -39.88 3.36 -4.76
CA MET A 405 -38.96 2.37 -5.30
C MET A 405 -39.09 1.04 -4.55
N ASN A 406 -38.65 -0.04 -5.16
CA ASN A 406 -38.56 -1.36 -4.55
C ASN A 406 -37.10 -1.90 -4.66
N LEU A 407 -36.81 -2.97 -3.94
CA LEU A 407 -35.46 -3.55 -3.90
C LEU A 407 -35.01 -4.20 -5.22
N ASP A 408 -35.91 -4.48 -6.16
CA ASP A 408 -35.58 -5.06 -7.45
C ASP A 408 -35.37 -4.00 -8.56
N ASP A 409 -35.65 -2.72 -8.26
CA ASP A 409 -35.32 -1.59 -9.14
C ASP A 409 -33.79 -1.44 -9.26
N ILE A 410 -33.32 -0.93 -10.41
CA ILE A 410 -31.92 -0.53 -10.57
C ILE A 410 -31.83 0.96 -10.30
N VAL A 411 -31.01 1.35 -9.32
CA VAL A 411 -30.77 2.75 -8.96
C VAL A 411 -29.29 3.06 -9.13
N GLN A 412 -28.97 4.06 -9.95
CA GLN A 412 -27.59 4.48 -10.20
C GLN A 412 -27.50 6.00 -10.41
N PRO A 413 -26.32 6.61 -10.16
CA PRO A 413 -26.10 8.03 -10.40
C PRO A 413 -26.29 8.41 -11.88
N GLU A 414 -26.85 9.59 -12.14
CA GLU A 414 -27.04 10.11 -13.50
C GLU A 414 -25.74 10.24 -14.28
N CYS A 415 -24.67 10.71 -13.62
CA CYS A 415 -23.34 10.89 -14.19
C CYS A 415 -22.64 9.57 -14.58
N MET A 416 -23.18 8.42 -14.18
CA MET A 416 -22.62 7.12 -14.57
C MET A 416 -23.16 6.60 -15.91
N ASN A 417 -24.07 7.33 -16.56
CA ASN A 417 -24.63 6.93 -17.85
C ASN A 417 -23.79 7.42 -19.06
N SER A 418 -22.96 8.44 -18.87
CA SER A 418 -22.05 8.96 -19.89
C SER A 418 -20.64 8.46 -19.60
N VAL A 419 -20.02 7.77 -20.57
CA VAL A 419 -18.62 7.34 -20.47
C VAL A 419 -17.67 8.55 -20.50
N GLU A 420 -18.13 9.66 -21.07
CA GLU A 420 -17.32 10.87 -21.31
C GLU A 420 -17.22 11.82 -20.11
N GLU A 421 -18.13 11.74 -19.13
CA GLU A 421 -18.19 12.72 -18.02
C GLU A 421 -17.76 12.16 -16.67
N SER A 422 -17.34 10.89 -16.62
CA SER A 422 -17.00 10.25 -15.36
C SER A 422 -15.53 10.49 -15.00
N PRO A 423 -15.24 11.07 -13.82
CA PRO A 423 -13.91 10.97 -13.25
C PRO A 423 -13.53 9.48 -13.14
N GLY A 424 -12.31 9.11 -13.55
CA GLY A 424 -11.74 7.80 -13.22
C GLY A 424 -11.72 7.60 -11.70
N ALA A 425 -11.50 6.37 -11.23
CA ALA A 425 -11.62 6.03 -9.79
C ALA A 425 -10.74 6.91 -8.86
N PHE A 426 -9.71 7.56 -9.42
CA PHE A 426 -8.81 8.49 -8.73
C PHE A 426 -8.70 9.88 -9.39
N SER A 427 -9.60 10.22 -10.33
CA SER A 427 -9.60 11.55 -10.96
C SER A 427 -10.19 12.59 -10.00
N LEU A 428 -9.32 13.51 -9.57
CA LEU A 428 -9.47 14.56 -8.55
C LEU A 428 -10.48 15.68 -8.86
N TYR A 429 -11.50 15.46 -9.69
CA TYR A 429 -12.41 16.55 -10.04
C TYR A 429 -13.42 16.87 -8.93
N LYS A 430 -13.03 17.89 -8.13
CA LYS A 430 -13.84 18.72 -7.22
C LYS A 430 -14.94 19.50 -7.96
N GLY A 431 -15.81 18.82 -8.70
CA GLY A 431 -17.11 19.40 -9.03
C GLY A 431 -18.07 19.06 -7.90
N ILE A 432 -18.67 20.07 -7.27
CA ILE A 432 -19.88 19.88 -6.45
C ILE A 432 -20.99 19.49 -7.43
N TYR A 433 -20.96 18.24 -7.88
CA TYR A 433 -22.03 17.70 -8.70
C TYR A 433 -23.12 17.29 -7.73
N HIS A 434 -24.28 17.95 -7.81
CA HIS A 434 -25.50 17.37 -7.27
C HIS A 434 -25.83 16.13 -8.09
N TRP A 435 -25.62 14.96 -7.49
CA TRP A 435 -25.94 13.70 -8.14
C TRP A 435 -27.46 13.55 -8.10
N LYS A 436 -28.05 13.35 -9.28
CA LYS A 436 -29.42 12.87 -9.39
C LYS A 436 -29.37 11.36 -9.56
N TRP A 437 -30.32 10.66 -8.95
CA TRP A 437 -30.44 9.20 -9.07
C TRP A 437 -31.44 8.85 -10.16
N LYS A 438 -31.04 7.99 -11.10
CA LYS A 438 -31.95 7.39 -12.07
C LYS A 438 -32.44 6.06 -11.54
N VAL A 439 -33.76 5.89 -11.57
CA VAL A 439 -34.45 4.66 -11.18
C VAL A 439 -34.96 3.97 -12.44
N TYR A 440 -34.49 2.75 -12.68
CA TYR A 440 -34.97 1.89 -13.75
C TYR A 440 -35.84 0.81 -13.13
N LYS A 441 -37.15 0.91 -13.35
CA LYS A 441 -38.11 -0.06 -12.84
C LYS A 441 -37.99 -1.37 -13.60
N THR A 442 -37.78 -2.45 -12.86
CA THR A 442 -37.97 -3.81 -13.39
C THR A 442 -39.48 -4.04 -13.54
N ARG A 443 -39.91 -4.31 -14.79
CA ARG A 443 -41.32 -4.58 -15.12
C ARG A 443 -41.70 -6.00 -14.78
#